data_AF-T1H9S8-F1
#
_entry.id   AF-T1H9S8-F1
#
_cell.length_a   1.000
_cell.length_b   1.000
_cell.length_c   1.000
_cell.angle_alpha   90.00
_cell.angle_beta   90.00
_cell.angle_gamma   90.00
#
_symmetry.space_group_name_H-M   'P 1'
#
loop_
_entity.id
_entity.type
_entity.pdbx_description
1 polymer ?
#
loop_
_entity_poly.entity_id
_entity_poly.type
_entity_poly.pdbx_seq_one_letter_code
_entity_poly.pdbx_strand_id
1 'polypeptide(L)'
;MSVSDPLIKELKGFATKFLNESPKPITDEDKNVRSFCECIEKIFYKGLNIQRNVIGFFRAPECWSWLEHIGDEKLGCPYSYVSCIEKIKRSDKVTTNFGKVRLLIRIALVRRCIHVPVQILGNVMVGDILDTLNGVVINDSLQGSLVNIMRKGAGQPVSLYVIKGVSRGELYAPLLPLLRQAGIEPKFVVEQNMRDTRINSLTSDTGSKITFVGTIETGERNEVKQIFIAINVLLNTGKSENLDVFIECHDLGIKVINTKTQQVVFEHAYMEISSCGCTTATPFYFAYIAGDDSYFNCKKFKCYIFHSQNRPQIDALLKTIGQGFRRTLYTV
;
A
#
# COMPACT_ATOMS: atom_id res chain seq x y z
N MET A 1 12.42 -14.31 26.98
CA MET A 1 13.14 -13.03 26.82
C MET A 1 13.26 -12.75 25.34
N SER A 2 12.56 -11.74 24.80
CA SER A 2 12.67 -11.44 23.37
C SER A 2 13.98 -10.69 23.11
N VAL A 3 14.88 -11.32 22.36
CA VAL A 3 16.11 -10.69 21.91
C VAL A 3 15.69 -9.60 20.90
N SER A 4 15.75 -8.34 21.30
CA SER A 4 15.45 -7.23 20.38
C SER A 4 16.56 -7.13 19.34
N ASP A 5 16.21 -7.24 18.06
CA ASP A 5 17.18 -7.14 16.96
C ASP A 5 17.91 -5.78 17.02
N PRO A 6 19.25 -5.75 17.00
CA PRO A 6 20.02 -4.51 17.12
C PRO A 6 19.65 -3.43 16.10
N LEU A 7 19.33 -3.80 14.85
CA LEU A 7 18.95 -2.84 13.81
C LEU A 7 17.57 -2.24 14.05
N ILE A 8 16.64 -3.04 14.61
CA ILE A 8 15.31 -2.55 14.97
C ILE A 8 15.39 -1.59 16.17
N LYS A 9 16.27 -1.88 17.13
CA LYS A 9 16.56 -0.98 18.25
C LYS A 9 17.16 0.34 17.77
N GLU A 10 18.12 0.27 16.83
CA GLU A 10 18.76 1.43 16.22
C GLU A 10 17.75 2.29 15.43
N LEU A 11 16.94 1.67 14.57
CA LEU A 11 15.89 2.34 13.80
C LEU A 11 14.90 3.07 14.71
N LYS A 12 14.46 2.42 15.81
CA LYS A 12 13.58 3.03 16.82
C LYS A 12 14.24 4.23 17.50
N GLY A 13 15.53 4.16 17.79
CA GLY A 13 16.30 5.26 18.34
C GLY A 13 16.27 6.50 17.44
N PHE A 14 16.56 6.33 16.15
CA PHE A 14 16.50 7.44 15.17
C PHE A 14 15.08 7.99 15.00
N ALA A 15 14.06 7.12 14.90
CA ALA A 15 12.67 7.57 14.82
C ALA A 15 12.25 8.41 16.04
N THR A 16 12.73 8.04 17.23
CA THR A 16 12.46 8.77 18.48
C THR A 16 13.07 10.17 18.45
N LYS A 17 14.30 10.31 17.94
CA LYS A 17 14.97 11.61 17.75
C LYS A 17 14.19 12.52 16.80
N PHE A 18 13.68 11.98 15.69
CA PHE A 18 12.83 12.75 14.77
C PHE A 18 11.54 13.26 15.39
N LEU A 19 10.94 12.48 16.30
CA LEU A 19 9.69 12.85 16.94
C LEU A 19 9.88 13.93 18.00
N ASN A 20 10.98 13.86 18.76
CA ASN A 20 11.17 14.60 20.00
C ASN A 20 12.22 15.72 19.91
N GLU A 21 13.25 15.58 19.08
CA GLU A 21 14.44 16.44 19.08
C GLU A 21 14.59 17.23 17.77
N SER A 22 14.17 16.67 16.65
CA SER A 22 14.41 17.28 15.34
C SER A 22 13.46 18.44 15.02
N PRO A 23 13.97 19.53 14.40
CA PRO A 23 13.13 20.62 13.91
C PRO A 23 12.21 20.13 12.78
N LYS A 24 10.98 20.64 12.76
CA LYS A 24 9.94 20.27 11.79
C LYS A 24 9.75 21.41 10.76
N PRO A 25 9.60 21.11 9.46
CA PRO A 25 9.66 19.78 8.84
C PRO A 25 11.08 19.21 8.84
N ILE A 26 11.19 17.88 8.88
CA ILE A 26 12.49 17.20 8.78
C ILE A 26 13.02 17.41 7.35
N THR A 27 14.25 17.91 7.24
CA THR A 27 14.94 18.18 5.97
C THR A 27 16.25 17.41 5.91
N ASP A 28 16.90 17.42 4.75
CA ASP A 28 18.20 16.77 4.55
C ASP A 28 19.35 17.37 5.38
N GLU A 29 19.15 18.56 5.96
CA GLU A 29 20.11 19.21 6.87
C GLU A 29 20.16 18.53 8.25
N ASP A 30 19.15 17.72 8.60
CA ASP A 30 19.18 16.99 9.86
C ASP A 30 20.16 15.81 9.79
N LYS A 31 21.18 15.87 10.62
CA LYS A 31 22.23 14.84 10.77
C LYS A 31 21.68 13.42 10.97
N ASN A 32 20.50 13.28 11.57
CA ASN A 32 19.88 11.98 11.83
C ASN A 32 19.24 11.37 10.57
N VAL A 33 18.92 12.17 9.54
CA VAL A 33 18.29 11.69 8.29
C VAL A 33 19.21 10.72 7.56
N ARG A 34 20.50 11.03 7.47
CA ARG A 34 21.48 10.13 6.87
C ARG A 34 21.51 8.80 7.62
N SER A 35 21.72 8.83 8.93
CA SER A 35 21.85 7.61 9.74
C SER A 35 20.57 6.77 9.75
N PHE A 36 19.40 7.41 9.73
CA PHE A 36 18.13 6.71 9.61
C PHE A 36 17.97 6.00 8.26
N CYS A 37 18.27 6.70 7.15
CA CYS A 37 18.19 6.11 5.83
C CYS A 37 19.19 4.96 5.66
N GLU A 38 20.41 5.10 6.19
CA GLU A 38 21.41 4.03 6.21
C GLU A 38 20.97 2.83 7.05
N CYS A 39 20.29 3.06 8.17
CA CYS A 39 19.73 1.98 8.99
C CYS A 39 18.65 1.20 8.22
N ILE A 40 17.74 1.89 7.53
CA ILE A 40 16.74 1.24 6.65
C ILE A 40 17.42 0.48 5.52
N GLU A 41 18.42 1.09 4.87
CA GLU A 41 19.20 0.43 3.82
C GLU A 41 19.82 -0.87 4.37
N LYS A 42 20.51 -0.83 5.52
CA LYS A 42 21.06 -2.02 6.18
C LYS A 42 20.01 -3.08 6.46
N ILE A 43 18.81 -2.70 6.91
CA ILE A 43 17.69 -3.63 7.14
C ILE A 43 17.29 -4.31 5.83
N PHE A 44 17.12 -3.55 4.75
CA PHE A 44 16.74 -4.10 3.44
C PHE A 44 17.80 -5.00 2.82
N TYR A 45 19.08 -4.73 3.08
CA TYR A 45 20.18 -5.60 2.65
C TYR A 45 20.42 -6.80 3.56
N LYS A 46 19.89 -6.80 4.79
CA LYS A 46 20.15 -7.87 5.76
C LYS A 46 19.64 -9.21 5.24
N GLY A 47 20.54 -10.19 5.18
CA GLY A 47 20.19 -11.54 4.72
C GLY A 47 20.02 -11.67 3.21
N LEU A 48 20.27 -10.61 2.42
CA LEU A 48 20.32 -10.74 0.96
C LEU A 48 21.60 -11.45 0.51
N ASN A 49 21.43 -12.47 -0.32
CA ASN A 49 22.56 -13.23 -0.86
C ASN A 49 23.22 -12.52 -2.04
N ILE A 50 24.54 -12.69 -2.16
CA ILE A 50 25.32 -12.31 -3.34
C ILE A 50 24.94 -13.27 -4.47
N GLN A 51 24.43 -12.74 -5.59
CA GLN A 51 24.03 -13.58 -6.71
C GLN A 51 25.25 -13.91 -7.59
N ARG A 52 25.36 -15.17 -8.03
CA ARG A 52 26.35 -15.58 -9.03
C ARG A 52 25.68 -15.57 -10.40
N ASN A 53 26.22 -14.81 -11.35
CA ASN A 53 25.80 -14.89 -12.75
C ASN A 53 26.39 -16.13 -13.42
N VAL A 54 25.80 -16.54 -14.55
CA VAL A 54 26.12 -17.76 -15.34
C VAL A 54 27.61 -17.83 -15.75
N ILE A 55 28.31 -16.70 -15.77
CA ILE A 55 29.73 -16.56 -16.15
C ILE A 55 30.66 -16.56 -14.90
N GLY A 56 30.14 -16.84 -13.70
CA GLY A 56 30.96 -16.96 -12.48
C GLY A 56 31.38 -15.63 -11.83
N PHE A 57 30.93 -14.49 -12.35
CA PHE A 57 31.09 -13.21 -11.67
C PHE A 57 30.18 -13.13 -10.43
N PHE A 58 30.57 -12.29 -9.45
CA PHE A 58 29.76 -12.00 -8.28
C PHE A 58 28.95 -10.73 -8.55
N ARG A 59 27.63 -10.83 -8.54
CA ARG A 59 26.71 -9.70 -8.62
C ARG A 59 26.32 -9.31 -7.19
N ALA A 60 26.50 -8.04 -6.85
CA ALA A 60 26.17 -7.52 -5.53
C ALA A 60 24.72 -7.87 -5.15
N PRO A 61 24.39 -8.05 -3.85
CA PRO A 61 23.02 -8.39 -3.43
C PRO A 61 22.03 -7.39 -4.01
N GLU A 62 21.12 -7.83 -4.88
CA GLU A 62 20.25 -6.91 -5.62
C GLU A 62 19.01 -6.55 -4.80
N CYS A 63 19.20 -5.73 -3.76
CA CYS A 63 18.10 -5.18 -2.96
C CYS A 63 17.08 -4.42 -3.82
N TRP A 64 17.55 -3.77 -4.89
CA TRP A 64 16.67 -3.08 -5.83
C TRP A 64 15.67 -4.03 -6.50
N SER A 65 16.08 -5.25 -6.86
CA SER A 65 15.25 -6.18 -7.64
C SER A 65 13.97 -6.59 -6.90
N TRP A 66 14.06 -6.93 -5.61
CA TRP A 66 12.88 -7.32 -4.84
C TRP A 66 11.99 -6.12 -4.48
N LEU A 67 12.59 -4.95 -4.21
CA LEU A 67 11.84 -3.70 -3.97
C LEU A 67 11.08 -3.26 -5.23
N GLU A 68 11.71 -3.40 -6.40
CA GLU A 68 11.08 -3.16 -7.70
C GLU A 68 9.94 -4.14 -7.95
N HIS A 69 10.15 -5.44 -7.66
CA HIS A 69 9.12 -6.47 -7.84
C HIS A 69 7.87 -6.22 -6.98
N ILE A 70 8.03 -5.71 -5.74
CA ILE A 70 6.89 -5.32 -4.89
C ILE A 70 6.03 -4.22 -5.54
N GLY A 71 6.64 -3.37 -6.37
CA GLY A 71 5.93 -2.34 -7.12
C GLY A 71 5.15 -2.85 -8.33
N ASP A 72 5.10 -4.16 -8.59
CA ASP A 72 4.25 -4.75 -9.62
C ASP A 72 2.77 -4.63 -9.21
N GLU A 73 1.95 -4.04 -10.09
CA GLU A 73 0.52 -3.80 -9.89
C GLU A 73 -0.25 -5.09 -9.55
N LYS A 74 0.26 -6.26 -9.98
CA LYS A 74 -0.35 -7.57 -9.70
C LYS A 74 -0.30 -7.97 -8.23
N LEU A 75 0.54 -7.33 -7.42
CA LEU A 75 0.70 -7.65 -6.00
C LEU A 75 -0.24 -6.84 -5.08
N GLY A 76 -1.16 -6.04 -5.64
CA GLY A 76 -2.09 -5.23 -4.85
C GLY A 76 -1.40 -4.12 -4.04
N CYS A 77 -0.22 -3.70 -4.50
CA CYS A 77 0.59 -2.68 -3.84
C CYS A 77 -0.05 -1.28 -3.97
N PRO A 78 -0.04 -0.44 -2.92
CA PRO A 78 -0.55 0.93 -3.01
C PRO A 78 0.14 1.73 -4.14
N TYR A 79 -0.65 2.48 -4.91
CA TYR A 79 -0.17 3.33 -6.02
C TYR A 79 0.93 4.31 -5.59
N SER A 80 0.88 4.77 -4.32
CA SER A 80 1.92 5.65 -3.74
C SER A 80 3.32 5.04 -3.86
N TYR A 81 3.44 3.72 -3.68
CA TYR A 81 4.68 2.97 -3.83
C TYR A 81 4.97 2.60 -5.29
N VAL A 82 3.98 2.14 -6.05
CA VAL A 82 4.11 1.85 -7.51
C VAL A 82 4.67 3.06 -8.26
N SER A 83 4.09 4.24 -8.01
CA SER A 83 4.56 5.50 -8.59
C SER A 83 5.99 5.87 -8.16
N CYS A 84 6.48 5.39 -7.00
CA CYS A 84 7.88 5.60 -6.62
C CYS A 84 8.81 4.79 -7.51
N ILE A 85 8.48 3.51 -7.71
CA ILE A 85 9.25 2.58 -8.54
C ILE A 85 9.30 3.09 -9.99
N GLU A 86 8.17 3.46 -10.57
CA GLU A 86 8.11 3.99 -11.93
C GLU A 86 8.91 5.29 -12.09
N LYS A 87 8.85 6.19 -11.09
CA LYS A 87 9.66 7.42 -11.11
C LYS A 87 11.17 7.13 -11.11
N ILE A 88 11.61 6.10 -10.38
CA ILE A 88 13.03 5.73 -10.28
C ILE A 88 13.49 5.02 -11.56
N LYS A 89 12.65 4.16 -12.14
CA LYS A 89 12.95 3.48 -13.41
C LYS A 89 13.14 4.46 -14.56
N ARG A 90 12.38 5.56 -14.59
CA ARG A 90 12.49 6.62 -15.59
C ARG A 90 13.61 7.64 -15.32
N SER A 91 14.38 7.49 -14.24
CA SER A 91 15.39 8.46 -13.85
C SER A 91 16.78 8.10 -14.37
N ASP A 92 17.23 8.78 -15.42
CA ASP A 92 18.57 8.59 -15.99
C ASP A 92 19.71 9.06 -15.07
N LYS A 93 19.39 9.86 -14.05
CA LYS A 93 20.37 10.41 -13.08
C LYS A 93 20.95 9.36 -12.12
N VAL A 94 20.27 8.22 -11.96
CA VAL A 94 20.65 7.21 -10.96
C VAL A 94 20.73 5.84 -11.63
N THR A 95 21.95 5.48 -12.01
CA THR A 95 22.22 4.29 -12.83
C THR A 95 22.51 3.04 -12.01
N THR A 96 22.98 3.19 -10.77
CA THR A 96 23.34 2.06 -9.90
C THR A 96 22.16 1.56 -9.07
N ASN A 97 22.05 0.25 -8.86
CA ASN A 97 21.01 -0.33 -8.03
C ASN A 97 21.07 0.18 -6.57
N PHE A 98 22.28 0.37 -6.02
CA PHE A 98 22.45 1.02 -4.71
C PHE A 98 21.88 2.44 -4.69
N GLY A 99 22.18 3.22 -5.72
CA GLY A 99 21.61 4.57 -5.88
C GLY A 99 20.08 4.53 -5.97
N LYS A 100 19.52 3.57 -6.72
CA LYS A 100 18.07 3.39 -6.86
C LYS A 100 17.40 3.05 -5.52
N VAL A 101 17.99 2.16 -4.71
CA VAL A 101 17.50 1.85 -3.35
C VAL A 101 17.52 3.09 -2.46
N ARG A 102 18.63 3.85 -2.45
CA ARG A 102 18.73 5.07 -1.65
C ARG A 102 17.72 6.13 -2.09
N LEU A 103 17.53 6.28 -3.40
CA LEU A 103 16.52 7.17 -3.96
C LEU A 103 15.11 6.72 -3.59
N LEU A 104 14.84 5.41 -3.60
CA LEU A 104 13.57 4.84 -3.17
C LEU A 104 13.28 5.13 -1.71
N ILE A 105 14.24 4.88 -0.80
CA ILE A 105 14.08 5.16 0.63
C ILE A 105 13.68 6.62 0.82
N ARG A 106 14.39 7.56 0.17
CA ARG A 106 14.11 9.00 0.25
C ARG A 106 12.72 9.36 -0.29
N ILE A 107 12.37 8.91 -1.49
CA ILE A 107 11.08 9.21 -2.11
C ILE A 107 9.93 8.60 -1.29
N ALA A 108 10.10 7.37 -0.80
CA ALA A 108 9.09 6.66 -0.02
C ALA A 108 8.88 7.26 1.37
N LEU A 109 9.91 7.86 1.98
CA LEU A 109 9.75 8.65 3.22
C LEU A 109 8.93 9.92 2.97
N VAL A 110 9.24 10.67 1.91
CA VAL A 110 8.48 11.86 1.52
C VAL A 110 7.02 11.52 1.19
N ARG A 111 6.79 10.38 0.54
CA ARG A 111 5.46 9.87 0.18
C ARG A 111 4.80 9.03 1.27
N ARG A 112 5.44 8.89 2.44
CA ARG A 112 4.94 8.15 3.61
C ARG A 112 4.58 6.69 3.32
N CYS A 113 5.27 6.04 2.38
CA CYS A 113 5.01 4.68 1.93
C CYS A 113 6.19 3.72 2.16
N ILE A 114 7.18 4.08 2.97
CA ILE A 114 8.35 3.23 3.25
C ILE A 114 8.00 1.92 3.97
N HIS A 115 6.83 1.86 4.63
CA HIS A 115 6.34 0.66 5.33
C HIS A 115 5.84 -0.42 4.36
N VAL A 116 5.46 -0.05 3.12
CA VAL A 116 4.81 -0.93 2.15
C VAL A 116 5.62 -2.19 1.85
N PRO A 117 6.94 -2.12 1.56
CA PRO A 117 7.73 -3.32 1.30
C PRO A 117 7.80 -4.28 2.49
N VAL A 118 7.89 -3.72 3.69
CA VAL A 118 7.97 -4.50 4.93
C VAL A 118 6.63 -5.19 5.21
N GLN A 119 5.53 -4.48 5.00
CA GLN A 119 4.18 -5.00 5.20
C GLN A 119 3.85 -6.14 4.23
N ILE A 120 4.24 -6.00 2.95
CA ILE A 120 4.00 -7.04 1.94
C ILE A 120 4.82 -8.30 2.22
N LEU A 121 6.07 -8.16 2.68
CA LEU A 121 6.89 -9.29 3.13
C LEU A 121 6.35 -9.96 4.41
N GLY A 122 5.66 -9.20 5.27
CA GLY A 122 5.07 -9.68 6.52
C GLY A 122 3.76 -10.47 6.37
N ASN A 123 3.26 -10.69 5.15
CA ASN A 123 1.94 -11.33 4.92
C ASN A 123 1.91 -12.86 5.09
N VAL A 124 3.01 -13.50 5.51
CA VAL A 124 3.01 -14.92 5.90
C VAL A 124 2.53 -15.04 7.35
N MET A 125 1.45 -15.79 7.56
CA MET A 125 0.77 -15.92 8.84
C MET A 125 0.89 -17.34 9.39
N VAL A 126 0.67 -17.51 10.71
CA VAL A 126 0.57 -18.84 11.31
C VAL A 126 -0.57 -19.61 10.65
N GLY A 127 -0.30 -20.84 10.21
CA GLY A 127 -1.27 -21.67 9.49
C GLY A 127 -1.18 -21.57 7.97
N ASP A 128 -0.44 -20.62 7.42
CA ASP A 128 -0.09 -20.66 6.00
C ASP A 128 0.75 -21.88 5.67
N ILE A 129 0.52 -22.45 4.49
CA ILE A 129 1.16 -23.69 4.03
C ILE A 129 2.18 -23.33 2.97
N LEU A 130 3.44 -23.71 3.21
CA LEU A 130 4.47 -23.62 2.18
C LEU A 130 4.23 -24.74 1.17
N ASP A 131 3.78 -24.37 -0.03
CA ASP A 131 3.43 -25.30 -1.10
C ASP A 131 4.63 -25.59 -2.00
N THR A 132 5.26 -24.53 -2.52
CA THR A 132 6.38 -24.68 -3.46
C THR A 132 7.56 -23.83 -3.02
N LEU A 133 8.76 -24.39 -3.12
CA LEU A 133 10.01 -23.71 -2.81
C LEU A 133 11.01 -23.93 -3.94
N ASN A 134 11.47 -22.85 -4.56
CA ASN A 134 12.40 -22.88 -5.71
C ASN A 134 11.88 -23.75 -6.87
N GLY A 135 10.56 -23.71 -7.12
CA GLY A 135 9.90 -24.52 -8.14
C GLY A 135 9.74 -26.00 -7.79
N VAL A 136 10.12 -26.41 -6.58
CA VAL A 136 9.90 -27.77 -6.07
C VAL A 136 8.67 -27.78 -5.17
N VAL A 137 7.66 -28.55 -5.55
CA VAL A 137 6.46 -28.79 -4.72
C VAL A 137 6.86 -29.57 -3.48
N ILE A 138 6.55 -29.03 -2.31
CA ILE A 138 6.83 -29.63 -1.01
C ILE A 138 5.75 -30.66 -0.70
N ASN A 139 6.17 -31.90 -0.46
CA ASN A 139 5.31 -33.00 -0.06
C ASN A 139 6.07 -33.93 0.89
N ASP A 140 5.39 -34.96 1.40
CA ASP A 140 5.95 -35.89 2.40
C ASP A 140 7.23 -36.60 1.93
N SER A 141 7.41 -36.80 0.61
CA SER A 141 8.64 -37.42 0.08
C SER A 141 9.89 -36.55 0.25
N LEU A 142 9.72 -35.26 0.54
CA LEU A 142 10.79 -34.29 0.76
C LEU A 142 11.06 -34.01 2.25
N GLN A 143 10.42 -34.75 3.16
CA GLN A 143 10.61 -34.61 4.60
C GLN A 143 12.10 -34.77 4.95
N GLY A 144 12.66 -33.80 5.69
CA GLY A 144 14.09 -33.74 6.02
C GLY A 144 15.02 -33.32 4.87
N SER A 145 14.53 -33.27 3.63
CA SER A 145 15.30 -32.84 2.45
C SER A 145 15.16 -31.35 2.12
N LEU A 146 14.28 -30.62 2.83
CA LEU A 146 14.11 -29.17 2.72
C LEU A 146 15.44 -28.40 2.81
N VAL A 147 16.30 -28.79 3.75
CA VAL A 147 17.64 -28.20 3.88
C VAL A 147 18.49 -28.47 2.64
N ASN A 148 18.36 -29.65 2.02
CA ASN A 148 19.06 -29.98 0.79
C ASN A 148 18.49 -29.24 -0.42
N ILE A 149 17.17 -29.00 -0.48
CA ILE A 149 16.53 -28.16 -1.51
C ILE A 149 17.02 -26.72 -1.39
N MET A 150 17.02 -26.18 -0.16
CA MET A 150 17.55 -24.86 0.14
C MET A 150 19.05 -24.75 -0.15
N ARG A 151 19.83 -25.81 0.14
CA ARG A 151 21.28 -25.86 -0.15
C ARG A 151 21.56 -25.99 -1.65
N LYS A 152 20.75 -26.75 -2.40
CA LYS A 152 20.84 -26.86 -3.86
C LYS A 152 20.47 -25.53 -4.54
N GLY A 153 19.54 -24.79 -3.97
CA GLY A 153 19.20 -23.42 -4.36
C GLY A 153 20.10 -22.34 -3.73
N ALA A 154 21.16 -22.71 -2.99
CA ALA A 154 22.01 -21.73 -2.32
C ALA A 154 22.67 -20.80 -3.34
N GLY A 155 22.43 -19.49 -3.20
CA GLY A 155 22.92 -18.47 -4.12
C GLY A 155 21.95 -18.09 -5.25
N GLN A 156 20.76 -18.69 -5.32
CA GLN A 156 19.66 -18.28 -6.21
C GLN A 156 18.56 -17.56 -5.41
N PRO A 157 17.75 -16.68 -6.03
CA PRO A 157 16.55 -16.12 -5.40
C PRO A 157 15.65 -17.24 -4.88
N VAL A 158 15.18 -17.10 -3.63
CA VAL A 158 14.25 -18.06 -3.07
C VAL A 158 12.85 -17.71 -3.56
N SER A 159 12.29 -18.54 -4.44
CA SER A 159 10.88 -18.43 -4.83
C SER A 159 10.04 -19.30 -3.92
N LEU A 160 8.96 -18.74 -3.39
CA LEU A 160 8.08 -19.44 -2.47
C LEU A 160 6.62 -19.19 -2.83
N TYR A 161 5.86 -20.28 -2.91
CA TYR A 161 4.42 -20.25 -3.05
C TYR A 161 3.83 -20.70 -1.72
N VAL A 162 2.96 -19.84 -1.19
CA VAL A 162 2.34 -20.02 0.11
C VAL A 162 0.84 -20.06 -0.11
N ILE A 163 0.20 -21.15 0.32
CA ILE A 163 -1.25 -21.27 0.37
C ILE A 163 -1.71 -20.65 1.69
N LYS A 164 -2.65 -19.72 1.62
CA LYS A 164 -3.17 -19.04 2.81
C LYS A 164 -3.94 -20.01 3.70
N GLY A 165 -3.56 -20.08 4.97
CA GLY A 165 -4.18 -20.97 5.94
C GLY A 165 -5.59 -20.55 6.34
N VAL A 166 -5.88 -19.25 6.24
CA VAL A 166 -7.20 -18.65 6.52
C VAL A 166 -7.58 -17.75 5.35
N SER A 167 -8.80 -17.94 4.85
CA SER A 167 -9.39 -17.09 3.81
C SER A 167 -10.82 -16.74 4.19
N ARG A 168 -11.18 -15.45 4.12
CA ARG A 168 -12.52 -14.94 4.49
C ARG A 168 -12.99 -15.38 5.89
N GLY A 169 -12.05 -15.53 6.82
CA GLY A 169 -12.32 -15.98 8.19
C GLY A 169 -12.50 -17.48 8.36
N GLU A 170 -12.39 -18.25 7.28
CA GLU A 170 -12.48 -19.71 7.30
C GLU A 170 -11.09 -20.32 7.20
N LEU A 171 -10.84 -21.34 8.01
CA LEU A 171 -9.62 -22.13 7.94
C LEU A 171 -9.65 -23.02 6.69
N TYR A 172 -8.52 -23.15 6.00
CA TYR A 172 -8.35 -24.12 4.94
C TYR A 172 -8.61 -25.54 5.47
N ALA A 173 -9.71 -26.16 5.04
CA ALA A 173 -10.22 -27.40 5.64
C ALA A 173 -9.19 -28.56 5.70
N PRO A 174 -8.33 -28.77 4.68
CA PRO A 174 -7.28 -29.79 4.75
C PRO A 174 -6.25 -29.60 5.86
N LEU A 175 -6.14 -28.40 6.44
CA LEU A 175 -5.23 -28.08 7.53
C LEU A 175 -5.75 -28.57 8.90
N LEU A 176 -7.05 -28.83 9.04
CA LEU A 176 -7.71 -29.22 10.29
C LEU A 176 -7.11 -30.47 10.96
N PRO A 177 -6.89 -31.61 10.27
CA PRO A 177 -6.27 -32.80 10.88
C PRO A 177 -4.82 -32.54 11.30
N LEU A 178 -4.06 -31.76 10.52
CA LEU A 178 -2.66 -31.44 10.80
C LEU A 178 -2.51 -30.57 12.05
N LEU A 179 -3.38 -29.57 12.24
CA LEU A 179 -3.37 -28.72 13.44
C LEU A 179 -3.70 -29.53 14.69
N ARG A 180 -4.69 -30.43 14.61
CA ARG A 180 -5.05 -31.31 15.72
C ARG A 180 -3.89 -32.24 16.09
N GLN A 181 -3.21 -32.82 15.11
CA GLN A 181 -2.03 -33.65 15.32
C GLN A 181 -0.87 -32.86 15.95
N ALA A 182 -0.71 -31.60 15.56
CA ALA A 182 0.30 -30.69 16.12
C ALA A 182 -0.08 -30.11 17.49
N GLY A 183 -1.27 -30.42 18.04
CA GLY A 183 -1.76 -29.85 19.30
C GLY A 183 -2.11 -28.36 19.22
N ILE A 184 -2.33 -27.83 18.01
CA ILE A 184 -2.69 -26.43 17.77
C ILE A 184 -4.21 -26.35 17.59
N GLU A 185 -4.87 -25.49 18.38
CA GLU A 185 -6.31 -25.30 18.20
C GLU A 185 -6.62 -24.53 16.90
N PRO A 186 -7.52 -25.04 16.03
CA PRO A 186 -7.94 -24.34 14.81
C PRO A 186 -8.45 -22.92 15.05
N LYS A 187 -9.15 -22.70 16.15
CA LYS A 187 -9.66 -21.38 16.55
C LYS A 187 -8.54 -20.39 16.80
N PHE A 188 -7.45 -20.82 17.43
CA PHE A 188 -6.27 -19.99 17.66
C PHE A 188 -5.67 -19.49 16.34
N VAL A 189 -5.57 -20.35 15.31
CA VAL A 189 -5.06 -19.95 13.99
C VAL A 189 -5.95 -18.91 13.33
N VAL A 190 -7.27 -19.12 13.33
CA VAL A 190 -8.25 -18.16 12.77
C VAL A 190 -8.24 -16.84 13.53
N GLU A 191 -8.28 -16.89 14.86
CA GLU A 191 -8.25 -15.70 15.72
C GLU A 191 -6.94 -14.93 15.59
N GLN A 192 -5.80 -15.61 15.49
CA GLN A 192 -4.50 -14.98 15.33
C GLN A 192 -4.36 -14.37 13.93
N ASN A 193 -4.81 -15.04 12.87
CA ASN A 193 -4.89 -14.46 11.53
C ASN A 193 -5.82 -13.25 11.52
N MET A 194 -6.98 -13.32 12.19
CA MET A 194 -7.88 -12.18 12.35
C MET A 194 -7.25 -11.07 13.18
N ARG A 195 -6.47 -11.37 14.23
CA ARG A 195 -5.75 -10.38 15.05
C ARG A 195 -4.59 -9.75 14.31
N ASP A 196 -3.79 -10.50 13.56
CA ASP A 196 -2.65 -10.00 12.80
C ASP A 196 -3.11 -9.26 11.55
N THR A 197 -4.16 -9.75 10.87
CA THR A 197 -4.90 -8.97 9.87
C THR A 197 -5.49 -7.73 10.51
N ARG A 198 -5.99 -7.80 11.74
CA ARG A 198 -6.45 -6.64 12.51
C ARG A 198 -5.34 -5.78 13.05
N ILE A 199 -4.10 -6.20 13.25
CA ILE A 199 -2.98 -5.36 13.73
C ILE A 199 -2.36 -4.64 12.52
N ASN A 200 -2.26 -5.34 11.39
CA ASN A 200 -1.99 -4.77 10.08
C ASN A 200 -3.13 -3.86 9.63
N SER A 201 -4.38 -4.17 10.01
CA SER A 201 -5.49 -3.26 9.83
C SER A 201 -5.46 -2.16 10.88
N LEU A 202 -5.26 -2.34 12.19
CA LEU A 202 -5.37 -1.34 13.29
C LEU A 202 -4.24 -0.30 13.26
N THR A 203 -3.10 -0.60 12.65
CA THR A 203 -2.14 0.43 12.22
C THR A 203 -2.70 1.33 11.09
N SER A 204 -3.87 0.97 10.56
CA SER A 204 -4.66 1.64 9.51
C SER A 204 -6.20 1.75 9.77
N ASP A 205 -6.87 1.14 10.75
CA ASP A 205 -8.31 0.76 10.58
C ASP A 205 -9.34 1.64 11.28
N THR A 206 -9.00 2.42 12.29
CA THR A 206 -9.90 3.53 12.66
C THR A 206 -9.73 4.73 11.74
N GLY A 207 -8.66 4.71 10.94
CA GLY A 207 -8.37 5.72 9.96
C GLY A 207 -8.91 5.43 8.56
N SER A 208 -8.62 4.25 7.99
CA SER A 208 -8.64 4.06 6.53
C SER A 208 -10.03 3.74 5.95
N LYS A 209 -11.05 3.66 6.80
CA LYS A 209 -12.43 3.43 6.39
C LYS A 209 -12.95 4.66 5.65
N ILE A 210 -13.30 4.47 4.38
CA ILE A 210 -13.97 5.48 3.56
C ILE A 210 -15.43 5.07 3.37
N THR A 211 -16.33 6.00 3.65
CA THR A 211 -17.77 5.83 3.43
C THR A 211 -18.21 6.80 2.35
N PHE A 212 -18.83 6.29 1.29
CA PHE A 212 -19.57 7.09 0.32
C PHE A 212 -20.88 7.54 0.95
N VAL A 213 -21.07 8.85 0.99
CA VAL A 213 -22.17 9.49 1.73
C VAL A 213 -23.32 9.84 0.79
N GLY A 214 -23.01 10.16 -0.48
CA GLY A 214 -24.00 10.40 -1.54
C GLY A 214 -23.53 11.40 -2.58
N THR A 215 -24.45 11.81 -3.45
CA THR A 215 -24.21 12.82 -4.50
C THR A 215 -25.11 14.04 -4.37
N ILE A 216 -24.59 15.22 -4.77
CA ILE A 216 -25.37 16.45 -4.94
C ILE A 216 -25.15 17.01 -6.34
N GLU A 217 -26.24 17.32 -7.06
CA GLU A 217 -26.16 17.98 -8.37
C GLU A 217 -25.64 19.43 -8.21
N THR A 218 -24.61 19.79 -8.99
CA THR A 218 -24.04 21.14 -9.01
C THR A 218 -24.38 21.92 -10.28
N GLY A 219 -25.08 21.29 -11.23
CA GLY A 219 -25.47 21.89 -12.50
C GLY A 219 -24.26 22.22 -13.37
N GLU A 220 -24.19 23.43 -13.93
CA GLU A 220 -23.04 23.90 -14.71
C GLU A 220 -21.85 24.33 -13.83
N ARG A 221 -22.03 24.40 -12.50
CA ARG A 221 -20.98 24.86 -11.59
C ARG A 221 -20.06 23.68 -11.24
N ASN A 222 -18.79 23.84 -11.55
CA ASN A 222 -17.79 22.77 -11.51
C ASN A 222 -16.55 23.11 -10.66
N GLU A 223 -16.57 24.27 -10.01
CA GLU A 223 -15.48 24.79 -9.17
C GLU A 223 -15.43 24.14 -7.77
N VAL A 224 -14.24 24.13 -7.16
CA VAL A 224 -14.00 23.64 -5.79
C VAL A 224 -14.94 24.27 -4.74
N LYS A 225 -15.39 25.52 -4.94
CA LYS A 225 -16.35 26.18 -4.04
C LYS A 225 -17.68 25.43 -3.90
N GLN A 226 -18.11 24.71 -4.95
CA GLN A 226 -19.34 23.93 -4.91
C GLN A 226 -19.23 22.71 -3.98
N ILE A 227 -18.02 22.20 -3.72
CA ILE A 227 -17.81 21.09 -2.78
C ILE A 227 -18.27 21.47 -1.38
N PHE A 228 -17.94 22.68 -0.92
CA PHE A 228 -18.38 23.17 0.39
C PHE A 228 -19.91 23.27 0.49
N ILE A 229 -20.54 23.81 -0.56
CA ILE A 229 -22.00 23.95 -0.62
C ILE A 229 -22.66 22.56 -0.62
N ALA A 230 -22.17 21.66 -1.47
CA ALA A 230 -22.70 20.30 -1.61
C ALA A 230 -22.62 19.50 -0.30
N ILE A 231 -21.47 19.54 0.39
CA ILE A 231 -21.31 18.86 1.69
C ILE A 231 -22.32 19.41 2.71
N ASN A 232 -22.47 20.73 2.82
CA ASN A 232 -23.41 21.32 3.76
C ASN A 232 -24.87 20.97 3.43
N VAL A 233 -25.25 20.98 2.14
CA VAL A 233 -26.59 20.57 1.71
C VAL A 233 -26.85 19.11 2.07
N LEU A 234 -25.90 18.21 1.81
CA LEU A 234 -26.05 16.80 2.13
C LEU A 234 -26.19 16.57 3.65
N LEU A 235 -25.36 17.23 4.46
CA LEU A 235 -25.41 17.11 5.91
C LEU A 235 -26.70 17.65 6.52
N ASN A 236 -27.25 18.74 5.95
CA ASN A 236 -28.50 19.35 6.45
C ASN A 236 -29.76 18.58 6.00
N THR A 237 -29.70 17.87 4.87
CA THR A 237 -30.85 17.11 4.35
C THR A 237 -31.03 15.75 5.02
N GLY A 238 -30.01 15.23 5.72
CA GLY A 238 -30.06 13.97 6.45
C GLY A 238 -30.20 12.71 5.58
N LYS A 239 -30.19 12.85 4.26
CA LYS A 239 -30.19 11.75 3.30
C LYS A 239 -28.73 11.34 3.04
N SER A 240 -28.32 10.19 3.57
CA SER A 240 -27.03 9.60 3.21
C SER A 240 -27.16 8.12 2.86
N GLU A 241 -26.38 7.72 1.84
CA GLU A 241 -26.34 6.34 1.37
C GLU A 241 -25.47 5.45 2.28
N ASN A 242 -24.49 6.05 2.96
CA ASN A 242 -23.58 5.40 3.91
C ASN A 242 -23.05 4.03 3.43
N LEU A 243 -22.40 4.03 2.27
CA LEU A 243 -21.81 2.84 1.69
C LEU A 243 -20.32 2.77 1.99
N ASP A 244 -19.85 1.68 2.59
CA ASP A 244 -18.42 1.47 2.84
C ASP A 244 -17.70 1.11 1.53
N VAL A 245 -16.76 1.95 1.12
CA VAL A 245 -16.13 1.88 -0.21
C VAL A 245 -14.61 1.88 -0.14
N PHE A 246 -14.00 1.29 -1.16
CA PHE A 246 -12.60 1.42 -1.51
C PHE A 246 -12.50 2.30 -2.77
N ILE A 247 -11.55 3.22 -2.81
CA ILE A 247 -11.33 4.10 -3.95
C ILE A 247 -10.00 3.75 -4.59
N GLU A 248 -10.05 3.26 -5.83
CA GLU A 248 -8.87 3.00 -6.66
C GLU A 248 -8.64 4.17 -7.60
N CYS A 249 -7.40 4.66 -7.63
CA CYS A 249 -6.93 5.63 -8.61
C CYS A 249 -6.05 4.89 -9.62
N HIS A 250 -6.49 4.83 -10.87
CA HIS A 250 -5.80 4.22 -12.00
C HIS A 250 -5.25 5.31 -12.92
N ASP A 251 -4.55 4.95 -13.99
CA ASP A 251 -3.96 5.94 -14.90
C ASP A 251 -4.99 6.78 -15.68
N LEU A 252 -6.15 6.21 -15.99
CA LEU A 252 -7.20 6.87 -16.80
C LEU A 252 -8.33 7.49 -15.98
N GLY A 253 -8.40 7.20 -14.68
CA GLY A 253 -9.51 7.63 -13.85
C GLY A 253 -9.55 6.98 -12.47
N ILE A 254 -10.73 6.99 -11.86
CA ILE A 254 -10.98 6.45 -10.54
C ILE A 254 -12.12 5.43 -10.57
N LYS A 255 -12.02 4.41 -9.72
CA LYS A 255 -13.07 3.41 -9.48
C LYS A 255 -13.45 3.41 -8.02
N VAL A 256 -14.75 3.45 -7.74
CA VAL A 256 -15.29 3.32 -6.38
C VAL A 256 -15.90 1.94 -6.25
N ILE A 257 -15.41 1.15 -5.30
CA ILE A 257 -15.72 -0.27 -5.16
C ILE A 257 -16.36 -0.49 -3.80
N ASN A 258 -17.46 -1.22 -3.76
CA ASN A 258 -18.10 -1.60 -2.51
C ASN A 258 -17.22 -2.60 -1.75
N THR A 259 -16.86 -2.28 -0.50
CA THR A 259 -15.96 -3.12 0.30
C THR A 259 -16.51 -4.52 0.60
N LYS A 260 -17.84 -4.66 0.70
CA LYS A 260 -18.50 -5.93 1.01
C LYS A 260 -18.69 -6.81 -0.22
N THR A 261 -19.17 -6.24 -1.32
CA THR A 261 -19.50 -7.01 -2.53
C THR A 261 -18.35 -7.08 -3.53
N GLN A 262 -17.33 -6.23 -3.39
CA GLN A 262 -16.21 -6.08 -4.33
C GLN A 262 -16.66 -5.69 -5.75
N GLN A 263 -17.88 -5.15 -5.89
CA GLN A 263 -18.40 -4.66 -7.16
C GLN A 263 -18.11 -3.16 -7.30
N VAL A 264 -17.84 -2.74 -8.53
CA VAL A 264 -17.72 -1.32 -8.88
C VAL A 264 -19.08 -0.67 -8.69
N VAL A 265 -19.12 0.35 -7.83
CA VAL A 265 -20.32 1.19 -7.60
C VAL A 265 -20.46 2.18 -8.75
N PHE A 266 -19.36 2.85 -9.10
CA PHE A 266 -19.22 3.73 -10.27
C PHE A 266 -17.73 4.00 -10.54
N GLU A 267 -17.46 4.54 -11.72
CA GLU A 267 -16.13 4.97 -12.16
C GLU A 267 -16.22 6.30 -12.91
N HIS A 268 -15.15 7.08 -12.88
CA HIS A 268 -15.03 8.30 -13.67
C HIS A 268 -13.63 8.41 -14.26
N ALA A 269 -13.54 8.75 -15.54
CA ALA A 269 -12.30 9.13 -16.19
C ALA A 269 -11.79 10.47 -15.63
N TYR A 270 -10.48 10.66 -15.61
CA TYR A 270 -9.90 11.93 -15.16
C TYR A 270 -10.34 13.14 -16.01
N MET A 271 -10.73 12.91 -17.26
CA MET A 271 -11.27 13.95 -18.14
C MET A 271 -12.67 14.42 -17.73
N GLU A 272 -13.41 13.63 -16.97
CA GLU A 272 -14.77 13.95 -16.49
C GLU A 272 -14.75 14.72 -15.17
N ILE A 273 -13.62 14.65 -14.44
CA ILE A 273 -13.44 15.28 -13.13
C ILE A 273 -12.99 16.73 -13.29
N SER A 274 -13.77 17.66 -12.74
CA SER A 274 -13.49 19.10 -12.80
C SER A 274 -12.67 19.60 -11.62
N SER A 275 -12.94 19.06 -10.43
CA SER A 275 -12.36 19.54 -9.18
C SER A 275 -12.43 18.48 -8.09
N CYS A 276 -11.52 18.56 -7.13
CA CYS A 276 -11.55 17.75 -5.92
C CYS A 276 -11.11 18.58 -4.72
N GLY A 277 -11.61 18.24 -3.53
CA GLY A 277 -11.23 18.97 -2.33
C GLY A 277 -11.90 18.47 -1.06
N CYS A 278 -11.58 19.13 0.03
CA CYS A 278 -12.23 19.01 1.32
C CYS A 278 -12.37 20.41 1.91
N THR A 279 -13.24 20.56 2.91
CA THR A 279 -13.48 21.86 3.56
C THR A 279 -12.79 21.91 4.92
N THR A 280 -12.48 23.12 5.40
CA THR A 280 -11.94 23.32 6.75
C THR A 280 -13.00 23.15 7.83
N ALA A 281 -14.26 23.44 7.53
CA ALA A 281 -15.38 23.30 8.47
C ALA A 281 -15.73 21.82 8.74
N THR A 282 -15.59 20.96 7.73
CA THR A 282 -15.88 19.52 7.80
C THR A 282 -14.66 18.72 7.29
N PRO A 283 -13.57 18.66 8.07
CA PRO A 283 -12.28 18.15 7.60
C PRO A 283 -12.25 16.63 7.34
N PHE A 284 -13.25 15.90 7.80
CA PHE A 284 -13.40 14.45 7.57
C PHE A 284 -14.27 14.14 6.34
N TYR A 285 -14.82 15.17 5.69
CA TYR A 285 -15.55 15.04 4.44
C TYR A 285 -14.68 15.54 3.28
N PHE A 286 -14.67 14.77 2.21
CA PHE A 286 -13.97 15.11 0.99
C PHE A 286 -14.83 14.72 -0.21
N ALA A 287 -14.61 15.38 -1.33
CA ALA A 287 -15.40 15.16 -2.53
C ALA A 287 -14.60 15.46 -3.78
N TYR A 288 -15.15 15.02 -4.90
CA TYR A 288 -14.80 15.51 -6.22
C TYR A 288 -16.06 15.75 -7.04
N ILE A 289 -15.94 16.60 -8.04
CA ILE A 289 -17.01 16.93 -8.97
C ILE A 289 -16.68 16.27 -10.30
N ALA A 290 -17.62 15.50 -10.83
CA ALA A 290 -17.52 14.85 -12.14
C ALA A 290 -18.80 15.06 -12.95
N GLY A 291 -18.67 15.05 -14.27
CA GLY A 291 -19.77 15.12 -15.22
C GLY A 291 -19.97 13.82 -15.98
N ASP A 292 -21.08 13.71 -16.72
CA ASP A 292 -21.40 12.55 -17.56
C ASP A 292 -20.64 12.55 -18.91
N ASP A 293 -19.77 13.54 -19.13
CA ASP A 293 -18.91 13.70 -20.32
C ASP A 293 -17.62 14.43 -19.88
N SER A 294 -16.65 14.53 -20.78
CA SER A 294 -15.48 15.37 -20.66
C SER A 294 -15.81 16.77 -20.12
N TYR A 295 -14.97 17.25 -19.22
CA TYR A 295 -15.12 18.52 -18.51
C TYR A 295 -15.39 19.72 -19.42
N PHE A 296 -14.83 19.72 -20.63
CA PHE A 296 -14.99 20.81 -21.61
C PHE A 296 -16.40 20.87 -22.24
N ASN A 297 -17.06 19.72 -22.40
CA ASN A 297 -18.35 19.61 -23.09
C ASN A 297 -19.53 19.39 -22.12
N CYS A 298 -19.24 19.06 -20.87
CA CYS A 298 -20.26 18.71 -19.90
C CYS A 298 -21.02 19.93 -19.37
N LYS A 299 -22.35 19.84 -19.35
CA LYS A 299 -23.27 20.87 -18.80
C LYS A 299 -23.88 20.48 -17.46
N LYS A 300 -23.65 19.26 -16.99
CA LYS A 300 -24.25 18.73 -15.77
C LYS A 300 -23.21 18.00 -14.93
N PHE A 301 -22.85 18.61 -13.82
CA PHE A 301 -21.90 18.08 -12.87
C PHE A 301 -22.60 17.60 -11.61
N LYS A 302 -22.01 16.58 -10.99
CA LYS A 302 -22.40 16.03 -9.68
C LYS A 302 -21.20 16.02 -8.76
N CYS A 303 -21.42 16.39 -7.51
CA CYS A 303 -20.44 16.31 -6.43
C CYS A 303 -20.60 14.98 -5.70
N TYR A 304 -19.56 14.15 -5.71
CA TYR A 304 -19.52 12.84 -5.06
C TYR A 304 -18.83 12.97 -3.70
N ILE A 305 -19.57 12.73 -2.62
CA ILE A 305 -19.15 13.06 -1.26
C ILE A 305 -18.80 11.79 -0.49
N PHE A 306 -17.65 11.85 0.19
CA PHE A 306 -17.08 10.78 0.98
C PHE A 306 -16.73 11.27 2.38
N HIS A 307 -16.68 10.35 3.33
CA HIS A 307 -16.28 10.59 4.70
C HIS A 307 -15.20 9.59 5.12
N SER A 308 -14.15 10.07 5.79
CA SER A 308 -13.10 9.25 6.42
C SER A 308 -12.52 9.96 7.63
N GLN A 309 -12.16 9.21 8.66
CA GLN A 309 -11.53 9.74 9.86
C GLN A 309 -9.99 9.88 9.70
N ASN A 310 -9.40 9.36 8.61
CA ASN A 310 -7.97 9.49 8.32
C ASN A 310 -7.67 10.66 7.41
N ARG A 311 -7.32 11.77 8.04
CA ARG A 311 -6.94 12.98 7.32
C ARG A 311 -5.75 12.78 6.36
N PRO A 312 -4.65 12.10 6.76
CA PRO A 312 -3.57 11.77 5.82
C PRO A 312 -4.02 10.97 4.58
N GLN A 313 -4.96 10.03 4.73
CA GLN A 313 -5.52 9.27 3.61
C GLN A 313 -6.34 10.16 2.67
N ILE A 314 -7.17 11.05 3.24
CA ILE A 314 -7.93 12.05 2.48
C ILE A 314 -6.98 12.93 1.67
N ASP A 315 -5.96 13.50 2.31
CA ASP A 315 -5.00 14.39 1.65
C ASP A 315 -4.24 13.66 0.53
N ALA A 316 -3.87 12.39 0.74
CA ALA A 316 -3.22 11.56 -0.27
C ALA A 316 -4.12 11.25 -1.48
N LEU A 317 -5.40 10.91 -1.23
CA LEU A 317 -6.38 10.66 -2.29
C LEU A 317 -6.66 11.92 -3.09
N LEU A 318 -6.94 13.05 -2.43
CA LEU A 318 -7.18 14.33 -3.10
C LEU A 318 -5.96 14.78 -3.91
N LYS A 319 -4.73 14.55 -3.41
CA LYS A 319 -3.52 14.84 -4.17
C LYS A 319 -3.39 13.94 -5.40
N THR A 320 -3.78 12.68 -5.30
CA THR A 320 -3.72 11.71 -6.42
C THR A 320 -4.76 12.05 -7.48
N ILE A 321 -6.02 12.26 -7.09
CA ILE A 321 -7.11 12.70 -7.97
C ILE A 321 -6.74 14.03 -8.65
N GLY A 322 -6.29 15.01 -7.86
CA GLY A 322 -5.84 16.31 -8.32
C GLY A 322 -4.69 16.26 -9.33
N GLN A 323 -3.76 15.32 -9.17
CA GLN A 323 -2.71 15.10 -10.16
C GLN A 323 -3.22 14.42 -11.42
N GLY A 324 -4.16 13.48 -11.29
CA GLY A 324 -4.78 12.76 -12.41
C GLY A 324 -5.47 13.71 -13.39
N PHE A 325 -6.49 14.45 -12.93
CA PHE A 325 -7.25 15.32 -13.83
C PHE A 325 -6.47 16.57 -14.28
N ARG A 326 -5.50 17.06 -13.49
CA ARG A 326 -4.61 18.14 -13.99
C ARG A 326 -3.80 17.68 -15.20
N ARG A 327 -3.37 16.42 -15.27
CA ARG A 327 -2.65 15.89 -16.46
C ARG A 327 -3.53 15.89 -17.70
N THR A 328 -4.83 15.63 -17.55
CA THR A 328 -5.77 15.57 -18.67
C THR A 328 -6.25 16.95 -19.11
N LEU A 329 -6.35 17.94 -18.21
CA LEU A 329 -6.77 19.32 -18.52
C LEU A 329 -5.75 20.13 -19.34
N TYR A 330 -4.46 19.81 -19.31
CA TYR A 330 -3.42 20.54 -20.06
C TYR A 330 -3.06 19.90 -21.41
N THR A 331 -3.84 18.93 -21.87
CA THR A 331 -3.65 18.34 -23.21
C THR A 331 -4.53 19.10 -24.20
N VAL A 332 -4.05 20.26 -24.66
CA VAL A 332 -4.55 20.96 -25.86
C VAL A 332 -3.35 21.32 -26.72
#